data_AF-A0A0M8Y617-F1
#
_entry.id   AF-A0A0M8Y617-F1
#
_cell.length_a   1.000
_cell.length_b   1.000
_cell.length_c   1.000
_cell.angle_alpha   90.00
_cell.angle_beta   90.00
_cell.angle_gamma   90.00
#
_symmetry.space_group_name_H-M   'P 1'
#
loop_
_entity.id
_entity.type
_entity.pdbx_description
1 polymer ?
#
loop_
_entity_poly.entity_id
_entity_poly.type
_entity_poly.pdbx_seq_one_letter_code
_entity_poly.pdbx_strand_id
1 'polypeptide(L)'
;MPIVSSRLRAIARDTVSIAERGSYRVGTGEVDVRADVAHAVAGTRLYAPDDPVVVPEPVGDTRIDVTNESTLAATRRLGGDVACLVFASARNPGGGFLNGAQAQEESMARGSALYPCLLAASDFYAHHRAHPELTYSDRV
;
A
#
# COMPACT_ATOMS: atom_id res chain seq x y z
N MET A 1 -22.28 10.93 -2.86
CA MET A 1 -21.90 9.62 -2.28
C MET A 1 -20.79 9.04 -3.12
N PRO A 2 -19.70 8.49 -2.54
CA PRO A 2 -18.69 7.81 -3.34
C PRO A 2 -19.34 6.63 -4.06
N ILE A 3 -19.08 6.50 -5.36
CA ILE A 3 -19.57 5.39 -6.17
C ILE A 3 -18.81 4.14 -5.71
N VAL A 4 -19.51 3.24 -5.00
CA VAL A 4 -18.94 1.99 -4.48
C VAL A 4 -19.24 0.83 -5.42
N SER A 5 -18.19 0.13 -5.87
CA SER A 5 -18.29 -0.92 -6.88
C SER A 5 -18.33 -2.32 -6.26
N SER A 6 -19.35 -3.11 -6.60
CA SER A 6 -19.45 -4.53 -6.22
C SER A 6 -18.26 -5.36 -6.76
N ARG A 7 -17.80 -5.05 -7.98
CA ARG A 7 -16.62 -5.66 -8.58
C ARG A 7 -15.36 -5.33 -7.78
N LEU A 8 -15.14 -4.07 -7.41
CA LEU A 8 -13.95 -3.69 -6.63
C LEU A 8 -13.97 -4.32 -5.23
N ARG A 9 -15.15 -4.48 -4.62
CA ARG A 9 -15.30 -5.24 -3.37
C ARG A 9 -14.89 -6.70 -3.52
N ALA A 10 -15.32 -7.35 -4.60
CA ALA A 10 -14.97 -8.75 -4.85
C ALA A 10 -13.44 -8.91 -5.02
N ILE A 11 -12.82 -8.02 -5.81
CA ILE A 11 -11.36 -8.01 -5.97
C ILE A 11 -10.68 -7.79 -4.62
N ALA A 12 -11.11 -6.81 -3.81
CA ALA A 12 -10.52 -6.53 -2.51
C ALA A 12 -10.54 -7.76 -1.57
N ARG A 13 -11.68 -8.47 -1.51
CA ARG A 13 -11.81 -9.69 -0.70
C ARG A 13 -10.93 -10.82 -1.21
N ASP A 14 -10.84 -10.98 -2.53
CA ASP A 14 -9.96 -11.97 -3.15
C ASP A 14 -8.49 -11.66 -2.85
N THR A 15 -8.06 -10.39 -2.97
CA THR A 15 -6.70 -9.96 -2.62
C THR A 15 -6.34 -10.27 -1.17
N VAL A 16 -7.23 -10.02 -0.21
CA VAL A 16 -7.02 -10.41 1.19
C VAL A 16 -6.88 -11.92 1.32
N SER A 17 -7.78 -12.68 0.68
CA SER A 17 -7.74 -14.14 0.72
C SER A 17 -6.46 -14.72 0.07
N ILE A 18 -5.95 -14.07 -0.97
CA ILE A 18 -4.69 -14.41 -1.63
C ILE A 18 -3.51 -14.17 -0.69
N ALA A 19 -3.48 -13.02 -0.02
CA ALA A 19 -2.42 -12.69 0.94
C ALA A 19 -2.40 -13.66 2.14
N GLU A 20 -3.57 -14.04 2.65
CA GLU A 20 -3.70 -15.03 3.74
C GLU A 20 -3.31 -16.45 3.30
N ARG A 21 -3.75 -16.87 2.11
CA ARG A 21 -3.43 -18.20 1.56
C ARG A 21 -1.99 -18.31 1.10
N GLY A 22 -1.39 -17.20 0.66
CA GLY A 22 -0.04 -17.13 0.11
C GLY A 22 0.09 -17.58 -1.34
N SER A 23 -1.02 -17.75 -2.08
CA SER A 23 -0.96 -18.12 -3.51
C SER A 23 -2.19 -17.67 -4.29
N TYR A 24 -2.08 -17.54 -5.61
CA TYR A 24 -3.21 -17.33 -6.51
C TYR A 24 -3.00 -18.04 -7.85
N ARG A 25 -4.10 -18.30 -8.59
CA ARG A 25 -4.04 -18.98 -9.89
C ARG A 25 -4.03 -18.00 -11.05
N VAL A 26 -3.24 -18.30 -12.06
CA VAL A 26 -3.23 -17.60 -13.35
C VAL A 26 -3.23 -18.64 -14.47
N GLY A 27 -4.34 -18.73 -15.20
CA GLY A 27 -4.55 -19.80 -16.17
C GLY A 27 -4.44 -21.19 -15.52
N THR A 28 -3.55 -22.03 -16.02
CA THR A 28 -3.29 -23.37 -15.45
C THR A 28 -2.24 -23.35 -14.33
N GLY A 29 -1.50 -22.25 -14.16
CA GLY A 29 -0.43 -22.11 -13.18
C GLY A 29 -0.91 -21.58 -11.82
N GLU A 30 -0.08 -21.82 -10.81
CA GLU A 30 -0.18 -21.22 -9.47
C GLU A 30 1.03 -20.32 -9.24
N VAL A 31 0.77 -19.14 -8.69
CA VAL A 31 1.79 -18.17 -8.27
C VAL A 31 1.83 -18.21 -6.75
N ASP A 32 2.96 -18.63 -6.18
CA ASP A 32 3.25 -18.56 -4.75
C ASP A 32 3.79 -17.17 -4.42
N VAL A 33 3.20 -16.53 -3.41
CA VAL A 33 3.59 -15.21 -2.89
C VAL A 33 3.82 -15.25 -1.37
N ARG A 34 3.76 -16.43 -0.74
CA ARG A 34 3.79 -16.59 0.72
C ARG A 34 5.03 -15.98 1.35
N ALA A 35 6.20 -16.29 0.78
CA ALA A 35 7.48 -15.80 1.29
C ALA A 35 7.60 -14.28 1.16
N ASP A 36 7.20 -13.72 0.01
CA ASP A 36 7.28 -12.28 -0.26
C ASP A 36 6.31 -11.49 0.64
N VAL A 37 5.08 -11.98 0.81
CA VAL A 37 4.10 -11.37 1.73
C VAL A 37 4.61 -11.42 3.16
N ALA A 38 5.12 -12.56 3.62
CA ALA A 38 5.65 -12.70 4.98
C ALA A 38 6.85 -11.76 5.21
N HIS A 39 7.74 -11.66 4.22
CA HIS A 39 8.88 -10.74 4.28
C HIS A 39 8.45 -9.28 4.35
N ALA A 40 7.50 -8.85 3.50
CA ALA A 40 6.99 -7.49 3.49
C ALA A 40 6.32 -7.11 4.82
N VAL A 41 5.52 -8.00 5.40
CA VAL A 41 4.86 -7.79 6.69
C VAL A 41 5.90 -7.72 7.82
N ALA A 42 6.83 -8.67 7.89
CA ALA A 42 7.88 -8.69 8.92
C ALA A 42 8.85 -7.50 8.80
N GLY A 43 9.06 -6.99 7.59
CA GLY A 43 9.88 -5.83 7.28
C GLY A 43 9.17 -4.48 7.49
N THR A 44 7.85 -4.47 7.72
CA THR A 44 7.11 -3.22 7.93
C THR A 44 7.61 -2.50 9.18
N ARG A 45 7.84 -1.20 9.07
CA ARG A 45 8.28 -0.32 10.16
C ARG A 45 7.39 0.91 10.20
N LEU A 46 7.14 1.40 11.41
CA LEU A 46 6.49 2.68 11.67
C LEU A 46 7.57 3.64 12.15
N TYR A 47 7.67 4.79 11.51
CA TYR A 47 8.51 5.91 11.90
C TYR A 47 7.66 7.00 12.55
N ALA A 48 8.03 7.42 13.75
CA ALA A 48 7.47 8.56 14.44
C ALA A 48 8.05 9.89 13.90
N PRO A 49 7.39 11.04 14.13
CA PRO A 49 7.86 12.33 13.61
C PRO A 49 9.27 12.71 14.09
N ASP A 50 9.64 12.27 15.30
CA ASP A 50 10.94 12.54 15.91
C ASP A 50 11.98 11.45 15.62
N ASP A 51 11.64 10.40 14.86
CA ASP A 51 12.59 9.36 14.52
C ASP A 51 13.67 9.92 13.58
N PRO A 52 14.95 9.59 13.82
CA PRO A 52 16.04 10.12 13.01
C PRO A 52 15.97 9.56 11.59
N VAL A 53 15.94 10.46 10.61
CA VAL A 53 16.00 10.12 9.18
C VAL A 53 17.42 10.39 8.66
N VAL A 54 18.08 9.34 8.18
CA VAL A 54 19.35 9.48 7.48
C VAL A 54 19.07 9.87 6.03
N VAL A 55 19.47 11.06 5.64
CA VAL A 55 19.38 11.52 4.25
C VAL A 55 20.69 11.15 3.55
N PRO A 56 20.66 10.27 2.53
CA PRO A 56 21.87 9.94 1.78
C PRO A 56 22.33 11.12 0.93
N GLU A 57 23.64 11.18 0.66
CA GLU A 57 24.19 12.13 -0.31
C GLU A 57 23.60 11.87 -1.71
N PRO A 58 23.23 12.92 -2.47
CA PRO A 58 22.74 12.76 -3.83
C PRO A 58 23.75 12.02 -4.71
N VAL A 59 23.27 10.99 -5.43
CA VAL A 59 24.11 10.21 -6.36
C VAL A 59 23.69 10.52 -7.79
N GLY A 60 24.55 11.24 -8.52
CA GLY A 60 24.37 11.51 -9.95
C GLY A 60 23.21 12.43 -10.30
N ASP A 61 22.88 12.50 -11.59
CA ASP A 61 21.79 13.33 -12.11
C ASP A 61 20.44 12.62 -11.99
N THR A 62 19.42 13.37 -11.54
CA THR A 62 18.05 12.85 -11.40
C THR A 62 17.26 13.04 -12.69
N ARG A 63 16.73 11.95 -13.24
CA ARG A 63 15.73 12.01 -14.32
C ARG A 63 14.33 12.17 -13.73
N ILE A 64 13.59 13.17 -14.19
CA ILE A 64 12.21 13.44 -13.78
C ILE A 64 11.29 13.27 -14.99
N ASP A 65 10.37 12.30 -14.92
CA ASP A 65 9.33 12.08 -15.92
C ASP A 65 7.94 12.34 -15.30
N VAL A 66 7.06 13.04 -16.02
CA VAL A 66 5.66 13.23 -15.65
C VAL A 66 4.79 12.50 -16.66
N THR A 67 4.04 11.51 -16.20
CA THR A 67 3.29 10.57 -17.05
C THR A 67 1.85 10.42 -16.57
N ASN A 68 0.93 10.13 -17.49
CA ASN A 68 -0.44 9.75 -17.17
C ASN A 68 -0.55 8.25 -16.83
N GLU A 69 0.32 7.76 -15.95
CA GLU A 69 0.34 6.37 -15.48
C GLU A 69 -0.25 6.28 -14.07
N SER A 70 -0.88 5.14 -13.75
CA SER A 70 -1.15 4.81 -12.35
C SER A 70 0.17 4.43 -11.66
N THR A 71 0.20 4.53 -10.33
CA THR A 71 1.36 4.11 -9.54
C THR A 71 1.76 2.66 -9.84
N LEU A 72 0.79 1.74 -9.92
CA LEU A 72 1.03 0.33 -10.25
C LEU A 72 1.55 0.13 -11.69
N ALA A 73 1.14 0.96 -12.65
CA ALA A 73 1.65 0.89 -14.01
C ALA A 73 3.11 1.37 -14.07
N ALA A 74 3.42 2.48 -13.42
CA ALA A 74 4.77 3.02 -13.34
C ALA A 74 5.73 2.07 -12.61
N THR A 75 5.34 1.52 -11.46
CA THR A 75 6.20 0.56 -10.73
C THR A 75 6.42 -0.72 -11.52
N ARG A 76 5.40 -1.22 -12.24
CA ARG A 76 5.55 -2.36 -13.14
C ARG A 76 6.48 -2.07 -14.32
N ARG A 77 6.41 -0.87 -14.91
CA ARG A 77 7.27 -0.46 -16.02
C ARG A 77 8.72 -0.29 -15.59
N LEU A 78 8.95 0.33 -14.43
CA LEU A 78 10.29 0.54 -13.87
C LEU A 78 10.91 -0.78 -13.40
N GLY A 79 10.11 -1.65 -12.77
CA GLY A 79 10.58 -2.92 -12.23
C GLY A 79 11.64 -2.75 -11.13
N GLY A 80 12.13 -3.88 -10.62
CA GLY A 80 13.18 -3.89 -9.59
C GLY A 80 12.73 -3.38 -8.23
N ASP A 81 13.69 -2.90 -7.45
CA ASP A 81 13.49 -2.36 -6.10
C ASP A 81 13.17 -0.86 -6.19
N VAL A 82 11.87 -0.54 -6.18
CA VAL A 82 11.35 0.82 -6.33
C VAL A 82 10.46 1.20 -5.15
N ALA A 83 10.65 2.41 -4.62
CA ALA A 83 9.74 3.00 -3.66
C ALA A 83 8.57 3.69 -4.37
N CYS A 84 7.38 3.63 -3.77
CA CYS A 84 6.22 4.40 -4.22
C CYS A 84 5.51 5.05 -3.03
N LEU A 85 5.02 6.27 -3.24
CA LEU A 85 4.27 7.00 -2.23
C LEU A 85 2.79 6.60 -2.26
N VAL A 86 2.28 6.21 -1.10
CA VAL A 86 0.85 5.95 -0.89
C VAL A 86 0.15 7.21 -0.39
N PHE A 87 -0.90 7.64 -1.07
CA PHE A 87 -1.80 8.71 -0.65
C PHE A 87 -2.74 8.17 0.42
N ALA A 88 -2.17 7.86 1.58
CA ALA A 88 -2.79 7.02 2.59
C ALA A 88 -3.91 7.72 3.36
N SER A 89 -4.92 6.95 3.75
CA SER A 89 -5.84 7.33 4.80
C SER A 89 -5.12 7.31 6.14
N ALA A 90 -5.19 8.42 6.89
CA ALA A 90 -4.66 8.47 8.24
C ALA A 90 -5.36 7.48 9.21
N ARG A 91 -6.59 7.04 8.89
CA ARG A 91 -7.47 6.36 9.87
C ARG A 91 -7.88 4.94 9.49
N ASN A 92 -7.83 4.58 8.21
CA ASN A 92 -8.33 3.30 7.71
C ASN A 92 -7.26 2.64 6.84
N PRO A 93 -6.67 1.50 7.24
CA PRO A 93 -5.66 0.83 6.43
C PRO A 93 -6.25 0.41 5.08
N GLY A 94 -5.64 0.88 3.99
CA GLY A 94 -6.14 0.65 2.63
C GLY A 94 -7.38 1.50 2.29
N GLY A 95 -7.66 2.54 3.07
CA GLY A 95 -8.78 3.44 2.86
C GLY A 95 -10.13 2.71 2.83
N GLY A 96 -10.91 2.94 1.77
CA GLY A 96 -12.21 2.30 1.56
C GLY A 96 -12.17 1.04 0.70
N PHE A 97 -11.01 0.39 0.50
CA PHE A 97 -10.87 -0.62 -0.58
C PHE A 97 -11.80 -1.84 -0.42
N LEU A 98 -12.01 -2.32 0.82
CA LEU A 98 -12.95 -3.41 1.13
C LEU A 98 -14.41 -3.06 0.82
N ASN A 99 -14.75 -1.77 0.82
CA ASN A 99 -16.07 -1.27 0.50
C ASN A 99 -16.25 -1.00 -1.00
N GLY A 100 -15.18 -1.12 -1.79
CA GLY A 100 -15.17 -0.91 -3.23
C GLY A 100 -14.97 0.55 -3.62
N ALA A 101 -14.35 1.35 -2.74
CA ALA A 101 -13.95 2.71 -3.06
C ALA A 101 -12.80 2.73 -4.07
N GLN A 102 -12.67 3.85 -4.79
CA GLN A 102 -11.72 4.02 -5.87
C GLN A 102 -10.92 5.32 -5.66
N ALA A 103 -9.71 5.19 -5.12
CA ALA A 103 -8.64 6.16 -5.25
C ALA A 103 -7.29 5.41 -5.38
N GLN A 104 -6.18 6.12 -5.20
CA GLN A 104 -4.84 5.57 -5.40
C GLN A 104 -4.49 4.51 -4.34
N GLU A 105 -4.71 4.80 -3.06
CA GLU A 105 -4.51 3.85 -1.95
C GLU A 105 -5.32 2.57 -2.17
N GLU A 106 -6.62 2.67 -2.47
CA GLU A 106 -7.45 1.49 -2.66
C GLU A 106 -7.04 0.65 -3.88
N SER A 107 -6.52 1.31 -4.91
CA SER A 107 -6.01 0.61 -6.11
C SER A 107 -4.76 -0.19 -5.77
N MET A 108 -3.84 0.36 -4.95
CA MET A 108 -2.66 -0.36 -4.48
C MET A 108 -3.01 -1.46 -3.48
N ALA A 109 -3.94 -1.21 -2.55
CA ALA A 109 -4.42 -2.21 -1.61
C ALA A 109 -5.08 -3.42 -2.30
N ARG A 110 -5.77 -3.21 -3.43
CA ARG A 110 -6.30 -4.31 -4.27
C ARG A 110 -5.24 -4.98 -5.13
N GLY A 111 -4.23 -4.25 -5.57
CA GLY A 111 -3.22 -4.72 -6.53
C GLY A 111 -1.97 -5.34 -5.90
N SER A 112 -1.88 -5.45 -4.57
CA SER A 112 -0.65 -5.86 -3.88
C SER A 112 -0.92 -6.43 -2.49
N ALA A 113 0.16 -6.77 -1.77
CA ALA A 113 0.13 -7.13 -0.35
C ALA A 113 0.21 -5.92 0.60
N LEU A 114 -0.12 -4.70 0.15
CA LEU A 114 -0.06 -3.50 0.98
C LEU A 114 -0.92 -3.62 2.25
N TYR A 115 -2.14 -4.15 2.13
CA TYR A 115 -3.08 -4.20 3.25
C TYR A 115 -2.55 -4.92 4.51
N PRO A 116 -2.03 -6.16 4.44
CA PRO A 116 -1.45 -6.81 5.63
C PRO A 116 -0.23 -6.07 6.20
N CYS A 117 0.57 -5.38 5.39
CA CYS A 117 1.64 -4.51 5.89
C CYS A 117 1.05 -3.33 6.70
N LEU A 118 0.03 -2.66 6.16
CA LEU A 118 -0.65 -1.58 6.88
C LEU A 118 -1.28 -2.05 8.20
N LEU A 119 -1.81 -3.28 8.25
CA LEU A 119 -2.33 -3.86 9.50
C LEU A 119 -1.22 -4.11 10.54
N ALA A 120 -0.01 -4.45 10.11
CA ALA A 120 1.14 -4.62 11.00
C ALA A 120 1.61 -3.29 11.62
N ALA A 121 1.33 -2.15 10.97
CA ALA A 121 1.57 -0.81 11.48
C ALA A 121 0.33 -0.19 12.16
N SER A 122 -0.39 -0.97 12.96
CA SER A 122 -1.67 -0.56 13.57
C SER A 122 -1.60 0.73 14.41
N ASP A 123 -0.46 1.00 15.03
CA ASP A 123 -0.20 2.17 15.88
C ASP A 123 -0.29 3.49 15.10
N PHE A 124 0.07 3.49 13.81
CA PHE A 124 -0.13 4.64 12.92
C PHE A 124 -1.60 5.09 12.94
N TYR A 125 -2.51 4.14 12.76
CA TYR A 125 -3.94 4.44 12.69
C TYR A 125 -4.56 4.67 14.06
N ALA A 126 -4.07 3.98 15.10
CA ALA A 126 -4.52 4.21 16.47
C ALA A 126 -4.25 5.65 16.90
N HIS A 127 -3.07 6.18 16.58
CA HIS A 127 -2.71 7.57 16.83
C HIS A 127 -3.70 8.56 16.19
N HIS A 128 -3.92 8.46 14.88
CA HIS A 128 -4.82 9.38 14.14
C HIS A 128 -6.31 9.20 14.42
N ARG A 129 -6.72 8.06 15.01
CA ARG A 129 -8.08 7.90 15.54
C ARG A 129 -8.26 8.60 16.88
N ALA A 130 -7.19 8.69 17.69
CA ALA A 130 -7.19 9.42 18.95
C ALA A 130 -6.97 10.94 18.78
N HIS A 131 -6.36 11.36 17.67
CA HIS A 131 -6.01 12.75 17.35
C HIS A 131 -6.84 13.21 16.12
N PRO A 132 -7.95 13.95 16.33
CA PRO A 132 -8.91 14.27 15.28
C PRO A 132 -8.44 15.37 14.31
N GLU A 133 -7.29 15.99 14.56
CA GLU A 133 -6.70 17.07 13.76
C GLU A 133 -6.60 16.67 12.28
N LEU A 134 -6.94 17.61 11.39
CA LEU A 134 -6.96 17.37 9.95
C LEU A 134 -5.58 17.51 9.30
N THR A 135 -4.62 18.09 10.03
CA THR A 135 -3.21 18.15 9.63
C THR A 135 -2.51 16.81 9.76
N TYR A 136 -3.12 15.85 10.48
CA TYR A 136 -2.52 14.57 10.81
C TYR A 136 -1.12 14.75 11.45
N SER A 137 -0.19 13.84 11.16
CA SER A 137 1.19 13.88 11.67
C SER A 137 2.18 13.43 10.60
N ASP A 138 3.47 13.69 10.83
CA ASP A 138 4.58 13.25 9.95
C ASP A 138 4.99 11.78 10.20
N ARG A 139 4.10 10.97 10.76
CA ARG A 139 4.31 9.51 10.90
C ARG A 139 4.30 8.85 9.53
N VAL A 140 5.15 7.84 9.33
CA VAL A 140 5.24 7.06 8.08
C VAL A 140 5.32 5.57 8.39
#